data_AF-H3H7J4-F1
#
_entry.id   AF-H3H7J4-F1
#
_cell.length_a   1.000
_cell.length_b   1.000
_cell.length_c   1.000
_cell.angle_alpha   90.00
_cell.angle_beta   90.00
_cell.angle_gamma   90.00
#
_symmetry.space_group_name_H-M   'P 1'
#
loop_
_entity.id
_entity.type
_entity.pdbx_description
1 polymer ?
#
loop_
_entity_poly.entity_id
_entity_poly.type
_entity_poly.pdbx_seq_one_letter_code
_entity_poly.pdbx_strand_id
1 'polypeptide(L)'
;MVRDDAGRAEIPPMLSEEQRHALAYTPRCRQRWGERQTGGAAHLLAPEDVQEFLTQFAWLKETEVALQCLFDGEFNLSKAVQLLLAARRERHKTQRDRNERLQPEAFKAAIETHGKKFHRVQKVITQEVEWRQRQTAKKTRQKKKEAELLRQWGEEDEADSKTQAFLSYHNEHCELCATGGKLLCCDGCARAYHFSCVQPPITKVPSKDEDWFCQYCQE
;
A
#
# COMPACT_ATOMS: atom_id res chain seq x y z
N MET A 1 28.48 45.73 37.32
CA MET A 1 27.02 45.57 37.34
C MET A 1 26.65 44.80 36.08
N VAL A 2 26.52 43.47 36.20
CA VAL A 2 26.12 42.61 35.08
C VAL A 2 24.61 42.70 34.97
N ARG A 3 24.09 43.01 33.78
CA ARG A 3 22.65 43.13 33.53
C ARG A 3 21.97 41.77 33.76
N ASP A 4 21.02 41.72 34.68
CA ASP A 4 20.17 40.58 35.07
C ASP A 4 19.18 40.11 33.97
N ASP A 5 19.41 40.48 32.71
CA ASP A 5 18.48 40.22 31.59
C ASP A 5 18.85 38.98 30.74
N ALA A 6 19.97 38.32 31.03
CA ALA A 6 20.46 37.16 30.26
C ALA A 6 19.68 35.86 30.60
N GLY A 7 18.36 35.88 30.42
CA GLY A 7 17.49 34.72 30.64
C GLY A 7 16.00 35.00 30.84
N ARG A 8 15.57 36.27 30.85
CA ARG A 8 14.14 36.61 30.93
C ARG A 8 13.50 36.53 29.56
N ALA A 9 12.36 35.83 29.47
CA ALA A 9 11.53 35.83 28.28
C ALA A 9 10.91 37.22 28.09
N GLU A 10 10.96 37.72 26.85
CA GLU A 10 10.26 38.95 26.48
C GLU A 10 8.74 38.69 26.48
N ILE A 11 7.98 39.58 27.12
CA ILE A 11 6.52 39.55 27.10
C ILE A 11 6.07 40.32 25.85
N PRO A 12 5.45 39.66 24.84
CA PRO A 12 4.99 40.36 23.65
C PRO A 12 3.89 41.37 24.00
N PRO A 13 3.89 42.56 23.36
CA PRO A 13 2.81 43.52 23.56
C PRO A 13 1.48 42.97 23.06
N MET A 14 0.39 43.41 23.68
CA MET A 14 -0.96 43.03 23.27
C MET A 14 -1.23 43.50 21.83
N LEU A 15 -1.51 42.54 20.94
CA LEU A 15 -1.78 42.81 19.54
C LEU A 15 -3.18 43.39 19.34
N SER A 16 -3.33 44.30 18.38
CA SER A 16 -4.64 44.76 17.92
C SER A 16 -5.44 43.61 17.30
N GLU A 17 -6.76 43.78 17.17
CA GLU A 17 -7.62 42.76 16.55
C GLU A 17 -7.21 42.45 15.09
N GLU A 18 -6.85 43.48 14.33
CA GLU A 18 -6.35 43.36 12.96
C GLU A 18 -5.03 42.58 12.89
N GLN A 19 -4.10 42.85 13.82
CA GLN A 19 -2.83 42.14 13.92
C GLN A 19 -3.03 40.67 14.34
N ARG A 20 -3.99 40.40 15.23
CA ARG A 20 -4.39 39.04 15.60
C ARG A 20 -4.98 38.29 14.41
N HIS A 21 -5.89 38.91 13.66
CA HIS A 21 -6.51 38.29 12.48
C HIS A 21 -5.52 38.08 11.34
N ALA A 22 -4.55 38.99 11.13
CA ALA A 22 -3.48 38.83 10.16
C ALA A 22 -2.55 37.63 10.47
N LEU A 23 -2.35 37.31 11.75
CA LEU A 23 -1.61 36.12 12.18
C LEU A 23 -2.47 34.85 12.24
N ALA A 24 -3.80 34.98 12.27
CA ALA A 24 -4.72 33.91 12.60
C ALA A 24 -4.96 32.88 11.47
N TYR A 25 -4.40 33.03 10.27
CA TYR A 25 -4.72 32.13 9.16
C TYR A 25 -3.50 31.52 8.44
N THR A 26 -2.55 31.04 9.21
CA THR A 26 -1.71 29.91 8.75
C THR A 26 -1.87 28.77 9.74
N PRO A 27 -2.64 27.72 9.44
CA PRO A 27 -2.79 26.61 10.36
C PRO A 27 -1.43 25.92 10.54
N ARG A 28 -0.82 26.10 11.72
CA ARG A 28 0.42 25.42 12.12
C ARG A 28 0.19 23.97 12.54
N CYS A 29 -1.07 23.56 12.64
CA CYS A 29 -1.50 22.21 12.97
C CYS A 29 -2.54 21.72 11.95
N ARG A 30 -2.54 20.41 11.69
CA ARG A 30 -3.56 19.72 10.92
C ARG A 30 -4.45 18.94 11.88
N GLN A 31 -5.76 19.17 11.83
CA GLN A 31 -6.72 18.36 12.56
C GLN A 31 -6.69 16.92 12.02
N ARG A 32 -6.46 15.96 12.92
CA ARG A 32 -6.46 14.52 12.58
C ARG A 32 -7.71 13.79 13.04
N TRP A 33 -8.47 14.40 13.95
CA TRP A 33 -9.71 13.88 14.50
C TRP A 33 -10.53 15.03 15.09
N GLY A 34 -11.85 14.88 15.12
CA GLY A 34 -12.76 15.81 15.78
C GLY A 34 -14.08 15.96 15.03
N GLU A 35 -14.94 16.82 15.54
CA GLU A 35 -16.24 17.10 14.96
C GLU A 35 -16.10 17.88 13.64
N ARG A 36 -16.80 17.43 12.60
CA ARG A 36 -16.93 18.17 11.33
C ARG A 36 -18.35 18.73 11.23
N GLN A 37 -18.47 20.04 11.15
CA GLN A 37 -19.73 20.70 10.83
C GLN A 37 -19.88 20.75 9.31
N THR A 38 -20.50 19.74 8.71
CA THR A 38 -20.94 19.77 7.31
C THR A 38 -22.44 20.00 7.28
N GLY A 39 -22.86 21.24 7.03
CA GLY A 39 -24.25 21.55 6.68
C GLY A 39 -25.29 21.34 7.78
N GLY A 40 -25.06 21.88 8.98
CA GLY A 40 -26.12 22.08 9.99
C GLY A 40 -26.45 20.88 10.88
N ALA A 41 -25.95 19.68 10.59
CA ALA A 41 -26.00 18.54 11.50
C ALA A 41 -24.58 18.05 11.79
N ALA A 42 -24.22 17.98 13.07
CA ALA A 42 -23.00 17.30 13.49
C ALA A 42 -23.17 15.79 13.22
N HIS A 43 -22.58 15.29 12.15
CA HIS A 43 -22.46 13.85 11.93
C HIS A 43 -21.31 13.31 12.78
N LEU A 44 -21.58 13.17 14.08
CA LEU A 44 -20.79 12.28 14.93
C LEU A 44 -21.47 10.92 14.87
N LEU A 45 -20.74 9.91 14.38
CA LEU A 45 -21.17 8.52 14.55
C LEU A 45 -21.40 8.25 16.04
N ALA A 46 -22.38 7.41 16.34
CA ALA A 46 -22.60 7.01 17.71
C ALA A 46 -21.36 6.24 18.21
N PRO A 47 -20.99 6.34 19.49
CA PRO A 47 -19.83 5.63 20.03
C PRO A 47 -19.87 4.11 19.74
N GLU A 48 -21.09 3.56 19.65
CA GLU A 48 -21.36 2.16 19.31
C GLU A 48 -20.90 1.83 17.88
N ASP A 49 -21.18 2.69 16.89
CA ASP A 49 -20.80 2.48 15.49
C ASP A 49 -19.27 2.52 15.31
N VAL A 50 -18.61 3.40 16.06
CA VAL A 50 -17.13 3.48 16.07
C VAL A 50 -16.55 2.20 16.66
N GLN A 51 -17.15 1.70 17.75
CA GLN A 51 -16.71 0.45 18.38
C GLN A 51 -16.97 -0.77 17.47
N GLU A 52 -18.12 -0.83 16.81
CA GLU A 52 -18.44 -1.87 15.83
C GLU A 52 -17.44 -1.84 14.67
N PHE A 53 -17.14 -0.65 14.13
CA PHE A 53 -16.17 -0.50 13.06
C PHE A 53 -14.77 -1.01 13.46
N LEU A 54 -14.30 -0.63 14.64
CA LEU A 54 -12.99 -1.04 15.13
C LEU A 54 -12.92 -2.54 15.44
N THR A 55 -13.99 -3.13 15.98
CA THR A 55 -14.01 -4.57 16.30
C THR A 55 -14.16 -5.45 15.07
N GLN A 56 -14.96 -5.04 14.08
CA GLN A 56 -15.22 -5.82 12.87
C GLN A 56 -14.14 -5.65 11.80
N PHE A 57 -13.64 -4.43 11.57
CA PHE A 57 -12.80 -4.15 10.40
C PHE A 57 -11.33 -3.88 10.73
N ALA A 58 -10.99 -3.45 11.95
CA ALA A 58 -9.62 -3.09 12.33
C ALA A 58 -8.90 -4.21 13.10
N TRP A 59 -7.59 -4.36 12.86
CA TRP A 59 -6.74 -5.21 13.70
C TRP A 59 -6.20 -4.40 14.89
N LEU A 60 -5.80 -5.06 15.99
CA LEU A 60 -5.26 -4.41 17.20
C LEU A 60 -4.11 -3.42 16.94
N LYS A 61 -3.31 -3.64 15.89
CA LYS A 61 -2.19 -2.78 15.50
C LYS A 61 -2.56 -1.69 14.49
N GLU A 62 -3.83 -1.62 14.09
CA GLU A 62 -4.35 -0.75 13.02
C GLU A 62 -5.42 0.22 13.52
N THR A 63 -5.68 0.27 14.82
CA THR A 63 -6.69 1.13 15.44
C THR A 63 -6.49 2.61 15.08
N GLU A 64 -5.27 3.13 15.14
CA GLU A 64 -4.97 4.51 14.77
C GLU A 64 -5.25 4.80 13.28
N VAL A 65 -4.91 3.86 12.41
CA VAL A 65 -5.13 4.01 10.96
C VAL A 65 -6.62 3.92 10.65
N ALA A 66 -7.33 3.00 11.29
CA ALA A 66 -8.76 2.84 11.15
C ALA A 66 -9.52 4.10 11.60
N LEU A 67 -9.16 4.68 12.75
CA LEU A 67 -9.71 5.96 13.20
C LEU A 67 -9.39 7.08 12.21
N GLN A 68 -8.16 7.18 11.70
CA GLN A 68 -7.84 8.19 10.69
C GLN A 68 -8.67 8.01 9.40
N CYS A 69 -8.84 6.78 8.92
CA CYS A 69 -9.67 6.47 7.76
C CYS A 69 -11.14 6.81 8.00
N LEU A 70 -11.65 6.63 9.23
CA LEU A 70 -12.99 7.02 9.59
C LEU A 70 -13.18 8.54 9.53
N PHE A 71 -12.20 9.30 10.03
CA PHE A 71 -12.24 10.75 9.99
C PHE A 71 -12.04 11.33 8.58
N ASP A 72 -11.15 10.74 7.78
CA ASP A 72 -10.91 11.12 6.38
C ASP A 72 -12.09 10.71 5.48
N GLY A 73 -12.83 9.66 5.89
CA GLY A 73 -14.08 9.21 5.30
C GLY A 73 -15.32 9.98 5.76
N GLU A 74 -15.16 11.10 6.47
CA GLU A 74 -16.28 11.92 6.99
C GLU A 74 -17.26 11.12 7.86
N PHE A 75 -16.75 10.16 8.62
CA PHE A 75 -17.57 9.26 9.45
C PHE A 75 -18.57 8.41 8.66
N ASN A 76 -18.35 8.21 7.36
CA ASN A 76 -19.07 7.22 6.56
C ASN A 76 -18.35 5.86 6.64
N LEU A 77 -19.01 4.84 7.18
CA LEU A 77 -18.42 3.51 7.38
C LEU A 77 -17.91 2.88 6.07
N SER A 78 -18.70 2.92 4.99
CA SER A 78 -18.30 2.34 3.71
C SER A 78 -17.05 3.01 3.12
N LYS A 79 -17.00 4.36 3.17
CA LYS A 79 -15.82 5.14 2.73
C LYS A 79 -14.61 4.84 3.62
N ALA A 80 -14.81 4.72 4.93
CA ALA A 80 -13.76 4.39 5.90
C ALA A 80 -13.17 2.99 5.66
N VAL A 81 -14.00 1.98 5.39
CA VAL A 81 -13.55 0.62 5.05
C VAL A 81 -12.71 0.63 3.76
N GLN A 82 -13.16 1.34 2.72
CA GLN A 82 -12.40 1.44 1.47
C GLN A 82 -11.02 2.10 1.68
N LEU A 83 -10.98 3.18 2.45
CA LEU A 83 -9.73 3.86 2.81
C LEU A 83 -8.81 2.94 3.64
N LEU A 84 -9.36 2.18 4.58
CA LEU A 84 -8.60 1.24 5.40
C LEU A 84 -7.99 0.10 4.56
N LEU A 85 -8.76 -0.46 3.62
CA LEU A 85 -8.26 -1.47 2.68
C LEU A 85 -7.16 -0.91 1.76
N ALA A 86 -7.31 0.34 1.30
CA ALA A 86 -6.27 1.01 0.53
C ALA A 86 -4.99 1.23 1.35
N ALA A 87 -5.12 1.66 2.61
CA ALA A 87 -4.00 1.82 3.52
C ALA A 87 -3.27 0.49 3.79
N ARG A 88 -4.01 -0.62 3.92
CA ARG A 88 -3.44 -1.97 4.02
C ARG A 88 -2.65 -2.35 2.78
N ARG A 89 -3.20 -2.12 1.58
CA ARG A 89 -2.49 -2.40 0.31
C ARG A 89 -1.17 -1.63 0.23
N GLU A 90 -1.18 -0.34 0.57
CA GLU A 90 0.03 0.48 0.55
C GLU A 90 1.03 0.06 1.63
N ARG A 91 0.56 -0.34 2.82
CA ARG A 91 1.41 -0.92 3.86
C ARG A 91 2.07 -2.21 3.41
N HIS A 92 1.34 -3.10 2.75
CA HIS A 92 1.91 -4.34 2.22
C HIS A 92 2.95 -4.07 1.12
N LYS A 93 2.67 -3.11 0.22
CA LYS A 93 3.61 -2.68 -0.81
C LYS A 93 4.88 -2.09 -0.21
N THR A 94 4.75 -1.13 0.71
CA THR A 94 5.89 -0.50 1.39
C THR A 94 6.68 -1.48 2.26
N GLN A 95 6.02 -2.43 2.94
CA GLN A 95 6.71 -3.49 3.69
C GLN A 95 7.46 -4.44 2.77
N ARG A 96 6.88 -4.81 1.63
CA ARG A 96 7.57 -5.60 0.60
C ARG A 96 8.80 -4.87 0.10
N ASP A 97 8.64 -3.60 -0.31
CA ASP A 97 9.75 -2.77 -0.78
C ASP A 97 10.83 -2.63 0.31
N ARG A 98 10.44 -2.47 1.58
CA ARG A 98 11.38 -2.35 2.70
C ARG A 98 12.10 -3.67 3.01
N ASN A 99 11.41 -4.80 2.97
CA ASN A 99 12.01 -6.12 3.23
C ASN A 99 12.87 -6.59 2.06
N GLU A 100 12.50 -6.26 0.83
CA GLU A 100 13.39 -6.44 -0.35
C GLU A 100 14.65 -5.59 -0.21
N ARG A 101 14.55 -4.39 0.39
CA ARG A 101 15.68 -3.50 0.70
C ARG A 101 16.41 -3.82 2.01
N LEU A 102 15.91 -4.69 2.88
CA LEU A 102 16.55 -4.91 4.18
C LEU A 102 16.34 -6.34 4.63
N GLN A 103 17.32 -7.19 4.32
CA GLN A 103 17.33 -8.55 4.82
C GLN A 103 17.55 -8.55 6.33
N PRO A 104 16.66 -9.18 7.11
CA PRO A 104 16.77 -9.25 8.56
C PRO A 104 18.12 -9.77 9.05
N GLU A 105 18.72 -10.71 8.32
CA GLU A 105 19.99 -11.36 8.65
C GLU A 105 21.17 -10.39 8.50
N ALA A 106 21.20 -9.62 7.42
CA ALA A 106 22.24 -8.61 7.18
C ALA A 106 22.16 -7.47 8.22
N PHE A 107 20.93 -7.07 8.58
CA PHE A 107 20.72 -6.12 9.67
C PHE A 107 21.21 -6.67 11.02
N LYS A 108 20.86 -7.92 11.34
CA LYS A 108 21.27 -8.59 12.57
C LYS A 108 22.80 -8.69 12.68
N ALA A 109 23.47 -9.14 11.62
CA ALA A 109 24.94 -9.22 11.58
C ALA A 109 25.61 -7.83 11.75
N ALA A 110 25.03 -6.79 11.14
CA ALA A 110 25.53 -5.42 11.29
C ALA A 110 25.36 -4.90 12.73
N ILE A 111 24.25 -5.23 13.39
CA ILE A 111 24.01 -4.91 14.82
C ILE A 111 24.97 -5.69 15.73
N GLU A 112 25.22 -6.96 15.47
CA GLU A 112 26.19 -7.77 16.23
C GLU A 112 27.61 -7.19 16.12
N THR A 113 27.97 -6.66 14.94
CA THR A 113 29.30 -6.09 14.68
C THR A 113 29.48 -4.67 15.24
N HIS A 114 28.46 -3.82 15.10
CA HIS A 114 28.57 -2.38 15.39
C HIS A 114 27.78 -1.93 16.62
N GLY A 115 26.98 -2.81 17.21
CA GLY A 115 26.08 -2.50 18.32
C GLY A 115 25.08 -1.41 17.95
N LYS A 116 24.89 -0.45 18.86
CA LYS A 116 23.95 0.68 18.70
C LYS A 116 24.50 1.85 17.87
N LYS A 117 25.62 1.68 17.17
CA LYS A 117 26.17 2.72 16.28
C LYS A 117 25.40 2.72 14.96
N PHE A 118 24.15 3.21 15.00
CA PHE A 118 23.21 3.12 13.87
C PHE A 118 23.71 3.76 12.57
N HIS A 119 24.53 4.82 12.64
CA HIS A 119 25.16 5.40 11.44
C HIS A 119 26.10 4.41 10.72
N ARG A 120 26.76 3.50 11.45
CA ARG A 120 27.62 2.45 10.85
C ARG A 120 26.80 1.30 10.32
N VAL A 121 25.81 0.86 11.09
CA VAL A 121 24.84 -0.18 10.69
C VAL A 121 24.13 0.22 9.40
N GLN A 122 23.63 1.45 9.34
CA GLN A 122 23.01 2.03 8.15
C GLN A 122 23.94 2.02 6.94
N LYS A 123 25.22 2.39 7.12
CA LYS A 123 26.21 2.38 6.01
C LYS A 123 26.40 0.98 5.42
N VAL A 124 26.52 -0.05 6.27
CA VAL A 124 26.66 -1.45 5.83
C VAL A 124 25.43 -1.90 5.05
N ILE A 125 24.25 -1.62 5.59
CA ILE A 125 22.98 -1.98 4.94
C ILE A 125 22.82 -1.28 3.60
N THR A 126 23.10 0.02 3.52
CA THR A 126 22.99 0.77 2.26
C THR A 126 23.92 0.19 1.20
N GLN A 127 25.17 -0.16 1.55
CA GLN A 127 26.11 -0.80 0.63
C GLN A 127 25.61 -2.17 0.14
N GLU A 128 25.06 -2.99 1.03
CA GLU A 128 24.49 -4.31 0.70
C GLU A 128 23.32 -4.16 -0.29
N VAL A 129 22.43 -3.18 -0.07
CA VAL A 129 21.29 -2.90 -0.96
C VAL A 129 21.75 -2.46 -2.34
N GLU A 130 22.67 -1.49 -2.40
CA GLU A 130 23.22 -0.99 -3.66
C GLU A 130 23.92 -2.10 -4.45
N TRP A 131 24.69 -2.97 -3.77
CA TRP A 131 25.34 -4.10 -4.41
C TRP A 131 24.31 -5.06 -5.02
N ARG A 132 23.25 -5.40 -4.29
CA ARG A 132 22.17 -6.27 -4.80
C ARG A 132 21.43 -5.67 -5.97
N GLN A 133 21.09 -4.38 -5.90
CA GLN A 133 20.44 -3.68 -7.02
C GLN A 133 21.29 -3.71 -8.29
N ARG A 134 22.62 -3.57 -8.17
CA ARG A 134 23.53 -3.73 -9.30
C ARG A 134 23.50 -5.16 -9.85
N GLN A 135 23.41 -6.18 -8.99
CA GLN A 135 23.32 -7.57 -9.42
C GLN A 135 22.00 -7.88 -10.14
N THR A 136 20.86 -7.41 -9.60
CA THR A 136 19.55 -7.59 -10.25
C THR A 136 19.50 -6.86 -11.59
N ALA A 137 20.02 -5.64 -11.68
CA ALA A 137 20.11 -4.88 -12.93
C ALA A 137 20.99 -5.58 -13.99
N LYS A 138 22.08 -6.25 -13.58
CA LYS A 138 22.89 -7.07 -14.48
C LYS A 138 22.11 -8.28 -14.99
N LYS A 139 21.44 -9.00 -14.10
CA LYS A 139 20.61 -10.18 -14.46
C LYS A 139 19.43 -9.80 -15.37
N THR A 140 18.75 -8.69 -15.12
CA THR A 140 17.65 -8.23 -15.98
C THR A 140 18.16 -7.80 -17.36
N ARG A 141 19.30 -7.10 -17.44
CA ARG A 141 19.96 -6.80 -18.71
C ARG A 141 20.35 -8.07 -19.47
N GLN A 142 20.89 -9.06 -18.79
CA GLN A 142 21.24 -10.35 -19.39
C GLN A 142 20.00 -11.07 -19.90
N LYS A 143 18.95 -11.22 -19.08
CA LYS A 143 17.69 -11.84 -19.48
C LYS A 143 17.01 -11.10 -20.64
N LYS A 144 17.12 -9.76 -20.69
CA LYS A 144 16.64 -8.96 -21.82
C LYS A 144 17.43 -9.27 -23.10
N LYS A 145 18.76 -9.36 -23.02
CA LYS A 145 19.61 -9.76 -24.16
C LYS A 145 19.29 -11.18 -24.62
N GLU A 146 19.10 -12.12 -23.69
CA GLU A 146 18.72 -13.50 -24.01
C GLU A 146 17.33 -13.56 -24.68
N ALA A 147 16.34 -12.81 -24.17
CA ALA A 147 15.01 -12.71 -24.78
C ALA A 147 15.04 -12.03 -26.16
N GLU A 148 15.93 -11.06 -26.36
CA GLU A 148 16.15 -10.40 -27.65
C GLU A 148 16.83 -11.36 -28.65
N LEU A 149 17.80 -12.16 -28.20
CA LEU A 149 18.46 -13.17 -29.02
C LEU A 149 17.51 -14.31 -29.41
N LEU A 150 16.65 -14.76 -28.48
CA LEU A 150 15.57 -15.72 -28.74
C LEU A 150 14.56 -15.19 -29.77
N ARG A 151 14.21 -13.89 -29.72
CA ARG A 151 13.36 -13.26 -30.74
C ARG A 151 14.04 -13.23 -32.11
N GLN A 152 15.35 -13.03 -32.15
CA GLN A 152 16.12 -12.98 -33.40
C GLN A 152 16.26 -14.36 -34.07
N TRP A 153 16.19 -15.45 -33.30
CA TRP A 153 16.27 -16.83 -33.81
C TRP A 153 14.90 -17.53 -33.91
N GLY A 154 13.81 -16.80 -33.66
CA GLY A 154 12.43 -17.30 -33.69
C GLY A 154 11.69 -17.06 -35.02
N GLU A 155 12.40 -16.86 -36.12
CA GLU A 155 11.84 -16.97 -37.47
C GLU A 155 12.21 -18.35 -38.01
N GLU A 156 11.38 -19.35 -37.69
CA GLU A 156 11.26 -20.71 -38.26
C GLU A 156 10.89 -21.70 -37.14
N ASP A 157 9.71 -21.52 -36.53
CA ASP A 157 8.93 -22.64 -36.01
C ASP A 157 7.47 -22.16 -35.79
N GLU A 158 6.62 -22.59 -36.72
CA GLU A 158 5.15 -22.60 -36.62
C GLU A 158 4.73 -23.47 -35.42
N ALA A 159 4.79 -22.92 -34.21
CA ALA A 159 4.24 -23.57 -33.02
C ALA A 159 3.73 -22.54 -31.99
N ASP A 160 2.41 -22.41 -32.01
CA ASP A 160 1.54 -21.96 -30.92
C ASP A 160 1.28 -20.45 -30.75
N SER A 161 0.76 -19.85 -31.82
CA SER A 161 -0.03 -18.61 -31.81
C SER A 161 -1.23 -18.63 -30.83
N LYS A 162 -1.63 -19.81 -30.33
CA LYS A 162 -2.82 -19.98 -29.47
C LYS A 162 -2.57 -19.62 -28.00
N THR A 163 -1.38 -19.87 -27.46
CA THR A 163 -1.07 -19.52 -26.05
C THR A 163 -0.81 -18.04 -25.83
N GLN A 164 -0.27 -17.33 -26.82
CA GLN A 164 -0.03 -15.88 -26.72
C GLN A 164 -1.32 -15.05 -26.93
N ALA A 165 -2.23 -15.51 -27.79
CA ALA A 165 -3.55 -14.88 -27.95
C ALA A 165 -4.46 -15.09 -26.73
N PHE A 166 -4.39 -16.26 -26.07
CA PHE A 166 -5.20 -16.56 -24.88
C PHE A 166 -4.82 -15.70 -23.66
N LEU A 167 -3.52 -15.45 -23.44
CA LEU A 167 -3.06 -14.55 -22.38
C LEU A 167 -3.35 -13.08 -22.67
N SER A 168 -3.62 -12.71 -23.92
CA SER A 168 -3.89 -11.33 -24.32
C SER A 168 -5.34 -10.88 -24.10
N TYR A 169 -6.28 -11.81 -23.92
CA TYR A 169 -7.71 -11.50 -23.80
C TYR A 169 -8.17 -11.34 -22.33
N HIS A 170 -7.52 -12.00 -21.38
CA HIS A 170 -7.88 -11.94 -19.96
C HIS A 170 -6.91 -11.09 -19.15
N ASN A 171 -7.41 -10.45 -18.10
CA ASN A 171 -6.65 -9.59 -17.21
C ASN A 171 -5.54 -10.37 -16.49
N GLU A 172 -4.34 -9.80 -16.45
CA GLU A 172 -3.18 -10.37 -15.74
C GLU A 172 -3.30 -10.31 -14.21
N HIS A 173 -4.38 -9.70 -13.70
CA HIS A 173 -4.61 -9.42 -12.29
C HIS A 173 -5.98 -9.92 -11.87
N CYS A 174 -6.08 -10.44 -10.65
CA CYS A 174 -7.37 -10.81 -10.07
C CYS A 174 -8.27 -9.59 -9.90
N GLU A 175 -9.52 -9.63 -10.36
CA GLU A 175 -10.48 -8.52 -10.25
C GLU A 175 -10.73 -8.09 -8.79
N LEU A 176 -10.64 -9.03 -7.83
CA LEU A 176 -10.95 -8.78 -6.42
C LEU A 176 -9.76 -8.31 -5.58
N CYS A 177 -8.55 -8.82 -5.85
CA CYS A 177 -7.36 -8.47 -5.07
C CYS A 177 -6.27 -7.73 -5.87
N ALA A 178 -6.51 -7.46 -7.15
CA ALA A 178 -5.62 -6.76 -8.07
C ALA A 178 -4.18 -7.29 -8.08
N THR A 179 -4.00 -8.56 -7.73
CA THR A 179 -2.71 -9.23 -7.65
C THR A 179 -2.63 -10.26 -8.76
N GLY A 180 -1.49 -10.30 -9.46
CA GLY A 180 -1.20 -11.34 -10.44
C GLY A 180 -0.76 -12.66 -9.78
N GLY A 181 -0.82 -13.77 -10.51
CA GLY A 181 -0.50 -15.08 -9.96
C GLY A 181 -1.17 -16.21 -10.71
N LYS A 182 -1.55 -17.27 -9.99
CA LYS A 182 -2.37 -18.35 -10.54
C LYS A 182 -3.84 -17.91 -10.56
N LEU A 183 -4.27 -17.38 -11.70
CA LEU A 183 -5.62 -16.90 -11.90
C LEU A 183 -6.44 -17.90 -12.72
N LEU A 184 -7.74 -17.92 -12.43
CA LEU A 184 -8.80 -18.58 -13.17
C LEU A 184 -9.43 -17.53 -14.11
N CYS A 185 -9.39 -17.79 -15.42
CA CYS A 185 -9.97 -16.92 -16.43
C CYS A 185 -11.45 -17.27 -16.63
N CYS A 186 -12.30 -16.26 -16.77
CA CYS A 186 -13.71 -16.45 -17.10
C CYS A 186 -13.89 -16.62 -18.62
N ASP A 187 -14.58 -17.66 -19.07
CA ASP A 187 -14.77 -17.88 -20.52
C ASP A 187 -15.70 -16.84 -21.17
N GLY A 188 -16.58 -16.22 -20.38
CA GLY A 188 -17.49 -15.16 -20.84
C GLY A 188 -16.92 -13.73 -20.84
N CYS A 189 -15.75 -13.45 -20.23
CA CYS A 189 -15.22 -12.09 -20.17
C CYS A 189 -13.71 -12.02 -19.92
N ALA A 190 -13.12 -10.83 -20.11
CA ALA A 190 -11.70 -10.59 -19.85
C ALA A 190 -11.29 -10.67 -18.35
N ARG A 191 -12.20 -10.99 -17.42
CA ARG A 191 -11.88 -10.98 -15.99
C ARG A 191 -11.18 -12.27 -15.54
N ALA A 192 -10.27 -12.12 -14.58
CA ALA A 192 -9.54 -13.22 -13.98
C ALA A 192 -9.64 -13.16 -12.45
N TYR A 193 -9.62 -14.32 -11.78
CA TYR A 193 -9.84 -14.43 -10.33
C TYR A 193 -8.92 -15.47 -9.69
N HIS A 194 -8.52 -15.32 -8.42
CA HIS A 194 -7.95 -16.45 -7.70
C HIS A 194 -9.03 -17.45 -7.29
N PHE A 195 -8.68 -18.73 -7.20
CA PHE A 195 -9.55 -19.79 -6.65
C PHE A 195 -10.15 -19.45 -5.28
N SER A 196 -9.40 -18.75 -4.43
CA SER A 196 -9.84 -18.28 -3.11
C SER A 196 -10.62 -16.96 -3.14
N CYS A 197 -10.56 -16.22 -4.24
CA CYS A 197 -11.29 -14.97 -4.41
C CYS A 197 -12.67 -15.19 -5.02
N VAL A 198 -12.87 -16.27 -5.79
CA VAL A 198 -14.20 -16.65 -6.28
C VAL A 198 -15.10 -17.07 -5.10
N GLN A 199 -16.38 -16.69 -5.17
CA GLN A 199 -17.38 -17.06 -4.18
C GLN A 199 -18.52 -17.82 -4.89
N PRO A 200 -18.77 -19.10 -4.57
CA PRO A 200 -18.11 -19.94 -3.55
C PRO A 200 -16.66 -20.32 -3.93
N PRO A 201 -15.76 -20.52 -2.94
CA PRO A 201 -14.36 -20.81 -3.18
C PRO A 201 -14.17 -22.17 -3.87
N ILE A 202 -13.51 -22.15 -5.02
CA ILE A 202 -13.31 -23.33 -5.84
C ILE A 202 -12.07 -24.07 -5.33
N THR A 203 -12.27 -25.28 -4.81
CA THR A 203 -11.19 -26.10 -4.23
C THR A 203 -10.56 -27.09 -5.22
N LYS A 204 -11.19 -27.31 -6.37
CA LYS A 204 -10.68 -28.18 -7.44
C LYS A 204 -10.63 -27.42 -8.76
N VAL A 205 -9.51 -27.52 -9.46
CA VAL A 205 -9.37 -26.97 -10.82
C VAL A 205 -10.43 -27.65 -11.70
N PRO A 206 -11.30 -26.92 -12.41
CA PRO A 206 -12.19 -27.51 -13.40
C PRO A 206 -11.35 -28.32 -14.40
N SER A 207 -11.88 -29.44 -14.89
CA SER A 207 -11.16 -30.19 -15.91
C SER A 207 -10.96 -29.31 -17.14
N LYS A 208 -9.94 -29.57 -17.97
CA LYS A 208 -9.63 -28.74 -19.16
C LYS A 208 -10.80 -28.58 -20.15
N ASP A 209 -11.86 -29.36 -19.97
CA ASP A 209 -13.05 -29.43 -20.82
C ASP A 209 -14.32 -28.84 -20.14
N GLU A 210 -14.20 -28.20 -18.98
CA GLU A 210 -15.32 -27.55 -18.27
C GLU A 210 -15.20 -26.03 -18.31
N ASP A 211 -16.15 -25.37 -18.99
CA ASP A 211 -16.23 -23.90 -19.07
C ASP A 211 -16.55 -23.31 -17.68
N TRP A 212 -15.79 -22.28 -17.28
CA TRP A 212 -15.99 -21.57 -16.03
C TRP A 212 -16.39 -20.11 -16.26
N PHE A 213 -17.50 -19.72 -15.62
CA PHE A 213 -18.05 -18.37 -15.70
C PHE A 213 -17.96 -17.67 -14.33
N CYS A 214 -17.59 -16.39 -14.33
CA CYS A 214 -17.59 -15.59 -13.10
C CYS A 214 -19.01 -15.20 -12.68
N GLN A 215 -19.18 -14.71 -11.45
CA GLN A 215 -20.48 -14.26 -10.91
C GLN A 215 -21.22 -13.24 -11.80
N TYR A 216 -20.50 -12.47 -12.63
CA TYR A 216 -21.09 -11.50 -13.55
C TYR A 216 -21.48 -12.08 -14.92
N CYS A 217 -21.06 -13.30 -15.23
CA CYS A 217 -21.40 -14.01 -16.46
C CYS A 217 -22.34 -15.20 -16.20
N GLN A 218 -22.56 -15.56 -14.93
CA GLN A 218 -23.55 -16.55 -14.50
C GLN A 218 -24.94 -15.93 -14.22
N GLU A 219 -25.01 -14.59 -14.16
CA GLU A 219 -26.26 -13.80 -14.23
C GLU A 219 -26.63 -13.50 -15.69
#